data_AF-A0A520ISD1-F1
#
_entry.id   AF-A0A520ISD1-F1
#
_cell.length_a   1.000
_cell.length_b   1.000
_cell.length_c   1.000
_cell.angle_alpha   90.00
_cell.angle_beta   90.00
_cell.angle_gamma   90.00
#
_symmetry.space_group_name_H-M   'P 1'
#
loop_
_entity.id
_entity.type
_entity.pdbx_description
1 polymer ?
#
loop_
_entity_poly.entity_id
_entity_poly.type
_entity_poly.pdbx_seq_one_letter_code
_entity_poly.pdbx_strand_id
1 'polypeptide(L)'
;MIRSFLVICLMLLQLNLMAQNKPLKVACIGNSVTYGHLLKDPSREAYPAVLQNLLGANYEVGNFGLSGATLLKKGHNPYYKTKAFSAAMDFHPDMAIVHLGLNDTDPRDWPDFRDDFAPDYAWLIDTLRKKNPEVKIYICRLTPIFSEHPRFKSGTRNWYWQIQDLIPQISYANKTGLIDLNTPLYARPDLFPDNLHPDKEGAKIIAQTVYANVTGNYGGLKLSSVFSDHMVLQRDKLIPIYGMANAFEKVIISFGGKTKESTADRYGKWRTEFPSMRAGGPYQIEISSKSINIVLSDVLIGDVWLCSGQSNMAFPLNAAATGKAELRDIKENPTLRVLKFDALVETNNTAWDS
;
A
#
# COMPACT_ATOMS: atom_id res chain seq x y z
N MET A 1 1.44 -41.71 -47.63
CA MET A 1 0.47 -40.96 -46.81
C MET A 1 0.89 -40.81 -45.34
N ILE A 2 1.44 -41.83 -44.67
CA ILE A 2 1.77 -41.75 -43.23
C ILE A 2 2.96 -40.81 -42.91
N ARG A 3 3.98 -40.74 -43.78
CA ARG A 3 5.13 -39.82 -43.59
C ARG A 3 4.78 -38.33 -43.70
N SER A 4 3.81 -37.98 -44.55
CA SER A 4 3.36 -36.59 -44.71
C SER A 4 2.50 -36.12 -43.53
N PHE A 5 1.77 -37.03 -42.90
CA PHE A 5 0.93 -36.72 -41.73
C PHE A 5 1.76 -36.47 -40.46
N LEU A 6 2.87 -37.21 -40.30
CA LEU A 6 3.78 -37.04 -39.15
C LEU A 6 4.53 -35.69 -39.18
N VAL A 7 4.90 -35.20 -40.38
CA VAL A 7 5.58 -33.91 -40.57
C VAL A 7 4.64 -32.74 -40.30
N ILE A 8 3.36 -32.85 -40.68
CA ILE A 8 2.34 -31.82 -40.42
C ILE A 8 1.99 -31.75 -38.92
N CYS A 9 1.89 -32.89 -38.22
CA CYS A 9 1.71 -32.92 -36.77
C CYS A 9 2.91 -32.33 -36.00
N LEU A 10 4.16 -32.55 -36.46
CA LEU A 10 5.33 -31.92 -35.84
C LEU A 10 5.41 -30.40 -36.11
N MET A 11 4.98 -29.92 -37.28
CA MET A 11 4.87 -28.47 -37.55
C MET A 11 3.78 -27.78 -36.71
N LEU A 12 2.64 -28.45 -36.47
CA LEU A 12 1.57 -27.93 -35.61
C LEU A 12 1.95 -27.96 -34.12
N LEU A 13 2.83 -28.87 -33.69
CA LEU A 13 3.38 -28.87 -32.33
C LEU A 13 4.42 -27.75 -32.14
N GLN A 14 5.20 -27.40 -33.17
CA GLN A 14 6.19 -26.32 -33.11
C GLN A 14 5.58 -24.90 -33.18
N LEU A 15 4.41 -24.73 -33.83
CA LEU A 15 3.71 -23.44 -33.87
C LEU A 15 3.09 -23.04 -32.52
N ASN A 16 2.83 -23.99 -31.62
CA ASN A 16 2.35 -23.69 -30.26
C ASN A 16 3.49 -23.37 -29.28
N LEU A 17 4.76 -23.62 -29.64
CA LEU A 17 5.94 -23.37 -28.80
C LEU A 17 6.58 -21.99 -29.05
N MET A 18 6.03 -21.18 -29.96
CA MET A 18 6.53 -19.83 -30.27
C MET A 18 5.46 -18.72 -30.28
N ALA A 19 4.29 -18.95 -29.68
CA ALA A 19 3.43 -17.83 -29.28
C ALA A 19 4.07 -17.15 -28.06
N GLN A 20 5.06 -16.29 -28.30
CA GLN A 20 5.53 -15.37 -27.27
C GLN A 20 4.35 -14.45 -26.95
N ASN A 21 3.65 -14.71 -25.83
CA ASN A 21 2.54 -13.87 -25.41
C ASN A 21 3.02 -12.42 -25.37
N LYS A 22 2.33 -11.54 -26.09
CA LYS A 22 2.64 -10.11 -26.07
C LYS A 22 2.64 -9.63 -24.60
N PRO A 23 3.60 -8.80 -24.20
CA PRO A 23 3.66 -8.32 -22.83
C PRO A 23 2.39 -7.57 -22.47
N LEU A 24 1.90 -7.74 -21.25
CA LEU A 24 0.74 -7.01 -20.74
C LEU A 24 1.11 -5.55 -20.54
N LYS A 25 0.29 -4.66 -21.10
CA LYS A 25 0.54 -3.22 -21.08
C LYS A 25 -0.02 -2.58 -19.82
N VAL A 26 0.85 -1.93 -19.04
CA VAL A 26 0.50 -1.21 -17.81
C VAL A 26 0.72 0.28 -18.02
N ALA A 27 -0.35 1.07 -18.12
CA ALA A 27 -0.26 2.52 -18.20
C ALA A 27 -0.26 3.14 -16.81
N CYS A 28 0.83 3.82 -16.44
CA CYS A 28 0.90 4.66 -15.25
C CYS A 28 0.48 6.09 -15.64
N ILE A 29 -0.78 6.44 -15.35
CA ILE A 29 -1.39 7.74 -15.63
C ILE A 29 -1.33 8.58 -14.35
N GLY A 30 -0.78 9.79 -14.44
CA GLY A 30 -0.74 10.65 -13.26
C GLY A 30 -0.09 12.00 -13.49
N ASN A 31 0.35 12.61 -12.38
CA ASN A 31 0.92 13.95 -12.37
C ASN A 31 2.46 13.92 -12.26
N SER A 32 3.04 14.95 -11.62
CA SER A 32 4.49 15.08 -11.38
C SER A 32 5.07 13.91 -10.58
N VAL A 33 4.31 13.30 -9.67
CA VAL A 33 4.76 12.11 -8.91
C VAL A 33 4.95 10.91 -9.84
N THR A 34 4.02 10.68 -10.76
CA THR A 34 4.15 9.63 -11.79
C THR A 34 5.25 9.93 -12.80
N TYR A 35 5.37 11.20 -13.20
CA TYR A 35 6.45 11.63 -14.09
C TYR A 35 7.84 11.39 -13.47
N GLY A 36 7.96 11.53 -12.15
CA GLY A 36 9.24 11.46 -11.43
C GLY A 36 9.91 12.83 -11.29
N HIS A 37 9.13 13.89 -11.06
CA HIS A 37 9.66 15.23 -10.83
C HIS A 37 10.66 15.25 -9.65
N LEU A 38 11.74 16.04 -9.79
CA LEU A 38 12.89 16.13 -8.88
C LEU A 38 13.83 14.91 -8.84
N LEU A 39 13.47 13.77 -9.43
CA LEU A 39 14.39 12.64 -9.56
C LEU A 39 15.50 12.97 -10.57
N LYS A 40 16.71 12.50 -10.28
CA LYS A 40 17.89 12.77 -11.13
C LYS A 40 17.79 12.03 -12.47
N ASP A 41 17.26 10.80 -12.44
CA ASP A 41 17.02 10.00 -13.64
C ASP A 41 15.62 9.36 -13.59
N PRO A 42 14.56 10.11 -13.96
CA PRO A 42 13.19 9.59 -13.94
C PRO A 42 12.99 8.35 -14.81
N SER A 43 13.82 8.14 -15.85
CA SER A 43 13.73 6.95 -16.71
C SER A 43 14.09 5.65 -16.01
N ARG A 44 14.78 5.74 -14.86
CA ARG A 44 15.18 4.60 -14.02
C ARG A 44 14.62 4.65 -12.61
N GLU A 45 14.38 5.85 -12.09
CA GLU A 45 14.07 6.09 -10.68
C GLU A 45 12.58 6.36 -10.44
N ALA A 46 11.84 6.86 -11.44
CA ALA A 46 10.40 7.08 -11.26
C ALA A 46 9.68 5.74 -11.02
N TYR A 47 8.59 5.77 -10.25
CA TYR A 47 7.91 4.53 -9.88
C TYR A 47 7.48 3.65 -11.09
N PRO A 48 7.09 4.20 -12.27
CA PRO A 48 6.78 3.35 -13.42
C PRO A 48 8.01 2.59 -13.94
N ALA A 49 9.19 3.19 -13.92
CA ALA A 49 10.44 2.54 -14.33
C ALA A 49 10.86 1.45 -13.33
N VAL A 50 10.74 1.74 -12.03
CA VAL A 50 10.99 0.74 -10.98
C VAL A 50 9.98 -0.40 -11.08
N LEU A 51 8.70 -0.09 -11.36
CA LEU A 51 7.64 -1.07 -11.55
C LEU A 51 7.91 -1.99 -12.75
N GLN A 52 8.42 -1.46 -13.87
CA GLN A 52 8.85 -2.27 -15.02
C GLN A 52 9.87 -3.34 -14.61
N ASN A 53 10.86 -2.97 -13.78
CA ASN A 53 11.87 -3.90 -13.30
C ASN A 53 11.27 -4.98 -12.38
N LEU A 54 10.31 -4.61 -11.52
CA LEU A 54 9.63 -5.55 -10.62
C LEU A 54 8.73 -6.54 -11.38
N LEU A 55 8.02 -6.07 -12.41
CA LEU A 55 7.10 -6.89 -13.21
C LEU A 55 7.83 -7.78 -14.24
N GLY A 56 9.00 -7.34 -14.72
CA GLY A 56 9.82 -8.09 -15.67
C GLY A 56 9.26 -8.12 -17.10
N ALA A 57 9.83 -8.99 -17.94
CA ALA A 57 9.63 -8.98 -19.39
C ALA A 57 8.21 -9.37 -19.87
N ASN A 58 7.37 -9.91 -18.98
CA ASN A 58 5.97 -10.24 -19.30
C ASN A 58 5.06 -8.99 -19.32
N TYR A 59 5.60 -7.83 -18.97
CA TYR A 59 4.87 -6.56 -18.90
C TYR A 59 5.62 -5.46 -19.63
N GLU A 60 4.85 -4.52 -20.19
CA GLU A 60 5.33 -3.27 -20.76
C GLU A 60 4.69 -2.12 -19.95
N VAL A 61 5.48 -1.41 -19.16
CA VAL A 61 5.01 -0.32 -18.30
C VAL A 61 5.30 1.02 -18.96
N GLY A 62 4.25 1.78 -19.27
CA GLY A 62 4.35 3.12 -19.81
C GLY A 62 4.22 4.19 -18.72
N ASN A 63 5.12 5.18 -18.72
CA ASN A 63 5.00 6.37 -17.90
C ASN A 63 4.24 7.47 -18.67
N PHE A 64 3.01 7.74 -18.26
CA PHE A 64 2.17 8.81 -18.81
C PHE A 64 1.92 9.92 -17.78
N GLY A 65 2.84 10.10 -16.83
CA GLY A 65 2.81 11.18 -15.87
C GLY A 65 3.07 12.54 -16.52
N LEU A 66 2.36 13.57 -16.08
CA LEU A 66 2.59 14.95 -16.51
C LEU A 66 2.56 15.92 -15.33
N SER A 67 3.67 16.65 -15.12
CA SER A 67 3.75 17.61 -14.03
C SER A 67 2.63 18.65 -14.05
N GLY A 68 2.05 18.90 -12.87
CA GLY A 68 0.95 19.85 -12.71
C GLY A 68 -0.41 19.37 -13.23
N ALA A 69 -0.55 18.16 -13.78
CA ALA A 69 -1.83 17.72 -14.34
C ALA A 69 -2.92 17.49 -13.28
N THR A 70 -4.10 18.00 -13.56
CA THR A 70 -5.34 17.87 -12.76
C THR A 70 -6.25 16.80 -13.37
N LEU A 71 -7.04 16.13 -12.53
CA LEU A 71 -8.10 15.23 -12.97
C LEU A 71 -9.28 16.04 -13.53
N LEU A 72 -9.68 17.08 -12.81
CA LEU A 72 -10.81 17.95 -13.10
C LEU A 72 -10.68 18.51 -14.51
N LYS A 73 -11.73 18.35 -15.33
CA LYS A 73 -11.73 18.88 -16.68
C LYS A 73 -11.73 20.41 -16.73
N LYS A 74 -12.24 21.03 -15.66
CA LYS A 74 -12.26 22.48 -15.42
C LYS A 74 -11.11 22.96 -14.54
N GLY A 75 -10.24 22.05 -14.09
CA GLY A 75 -9.04 22.43 -13.33
C GLY A 75 -8.08 23.27 -14.17
N HIS A 76 -7.11 23.88 -13.52
CA HIS A 76 -6.16 24.81 -14.15
C HIS A 76 -5.23 24.13 -15.18
N ASN A 77 -5.06 22.81 -15.13
CA ASN A 77 -4.25 22.06 -16.10
C ASN A 77 -4.85 20.66 -16.36
N PRO A 78 -5.96 20.53 -17.10
CA PRO A 78 -6.71 19.28 -17.22
C PRO A 78 -5.95 18.21 -18.00
N TYR A 79 -5.71 17.04 -17.37
CA TYR A 79 -4.93 15.95 -17.97
C TYR A 79 -5.48 15.50 -19.33
N TYR A 80 -6.81 15.45 -19.49
CA TYR A 80 -7.46 14.95 -20.71
C TYR A 80 -7.16 15.77 -21.98
N LYS A 81 -6.68 17.01 -21.85
CA LYS A 81 -6.31 17.87 -22.99
C LYS A 81 -4.85 17.69 -23.42
N THR A 82 -4.10 16.82 -22.77
CA THR A 82 -2.65 16.75 -22.89
C THR A 82 -2.21 15.67 -23.86
N LYS A 83 -0.99 15.80 -24.39
CA LYS A 83 -0.36 14.74 -25.21
C LYS A 83 -0.15 13.45 -24.41
N ALA A 84 0.09 13.55 -23.11
CA ALA A 84 0.26 12.39 -22.23
C ALA A 84 -1.03 11.55 -22.15
N PHE A 85 -2.20 12.21 -22.07
CA PHE A 85 -3.49 11.52 -22.14
C PHE A 85 -3.67 10.80 -23.48
N SER A 86 -3.44 11.47 -24.61
CA SER A 86 -3.54 10.82 -25.92
C SER A 86 -2.61 9.62 -26.04
N ALA A 87 -1.35 9.77 -25.61
CA ALA A 87 -0.37 8.68 -25.60
C ALA A 87 -0.80 7.50 -24.72
N ALA A 88 -1.38 7.77 -23.54
CA ALA A 88 -1.90 6.71 -22.67
C ALA A 88 -3.08 5.94 -23.30
N MET A 89 -3.94 6.63 -24.06
CA MET A 89 -5.03 5.98 -24.80
C MET A 89 -4.49 5.17 -25.99
N ASP A 90 -3.54 5.73 -26.73
CA ASP A 90 -2.93 5.08 -27.90
C ASP A 90 -2.08 3.87 -27.50
N PHE A 91 -1.58 3.84 -26.27
CA PHE A 91 -0.87 2.69 -25.70
C PHE A 91 -1.74 1.42 -25.64
N HIS A 92 -3.08 1.56 -25.59
CA HIS A 92 -4.04 0.47 -25.42
C HIS A 92 -3.70 -0.43 -24.21
N PRO A 93 -3.78 0.11 -22.98
CA PRO A 93 -3.38 -0.62 -21.79
C PRO A 93 -4.30 -1.82 -21.49
N ASP A 94 -3.68 -2.91 -21.01
CA ASP A 94 -4.37 -4.02 -20.35
C ASP A 94 -4.64 -3.68 -18.87
N MET A 95 -3.80 -2.82 -18.28
CA MET A 95 -3.99 -2.28 -16.94
C MET A 95 -3.70 -0.79 -16.89
N ALA A 96 -4.49 -0.03 -16.14
CA ALA A 96 -4.28 1.41 -15.95
C ALA A 96 -4.19 1.72 -14.46
N ILE A 97 -3.10 2.38 -14.05
CA ILE A 97 -2.86 2.88 -12.70
C ILE A 97 -3.06 4.39 -12.75
N VAL A 98 -4.11 4.90 -12.11
CA VAL A 98 -4.49 6.32 -12.17
C VAL A 98 -4.19 7.01 -10.85
N HIS A 99 -3.19 7.90 -10.86
CA HIS A 99 -2.75 8.72 -9.73
C HIS A 99 -2.87 10.22 -10.08
N LEU A 100 -4.11 10.68 -10.17
CA LEU A 100 -4.49 12.08 -10.36
C LEU A 100 -5.32 12.57 -9.16
N GLY A 101 -5.32 13.88 -8.90
CA GLY A 101 -6.02 14.47 -7.74
C GLY A 101 -5.14 15.38 -6.86
N LEU A 102 -3.81 15.20 -6.85
CA LEU A 102 -2.93 16.06 -6.04
C LEU A 102 -3.02 17.53 -6.47
N ASN A 103 -2.96 17.80 -7.78
CA ASN A 103 -3.04 19.17 -8.28
C ASN A 103 -4.45 19.75 -8.18
N ASP A 104 -5.48 18.90 -8.12
CA ASP A 104 -6.87 19.33 -7.94
C ASP A 104 -7.14 19.92 -6.56
N THR A 105 -6.21 19.76 -5.61
CA THR A 105 -6.22 20.46 -4.32
C THR A 105 -5.81 21.94 -4.45
N ASP A 106 -5.50 22.44 -5.65
CA ASP A 106 -5.14 23.84 -5.85
C ASP A 106 -6.34 24.78 -5.59
N PRO A 107 -6.13 25.98 -5.01
CA PRO A 107 -7.19 26.99 -4.81
C PRO A 107 -7.91 27.44 -6.09
N ARG A 108 -7.28 27.24 -7.26
CA ARG A 108 -7.90 27.52 -8.56
C ARG A 108 -8.91 26.44 -8.99
N ASP A 109 -8.94 25.30 -8.29
CA ASP A 109 -9.67 24.11 -8.71
C ASP A 109 -10.73 23.71 -7.68
N TRP A 110 -10.30 23.19 -6.51
CA TRP A 110 -11.17 22.49 -5.59
C TRP A 110 -12.37 23.31 -5.09
N PRO A 111 -12.20 24.59 -4.68
CA PRO A 111 -13.32 25.38 -4.17
C PRO A 111 -14.49 25.48 -5.14
N ASP A 112 -14.19 25.60 -6.43
CA ASP A 112 -15.16 25.92 -7.46
C ASP A 112 -15.67 24.68 -8.21
N PHE A 113 -14.88 23.60 -8.26
CA PHE A 113 -15.16 22.45 -9.13
C PHE A 113 -15.15 21.08 -8.41
N ARG A 114 -15.06 21.02 -7.07
CA ARG A 114 -15.04 19.74 -6.34
C ARG A 114 -16.16 18.76 -6.68
N ASP A 115 -17.36 19.27 -6.99
CA ASP A 115 -18.53 18.44 -7.29
C ASP A 115 -18.40 17.75 -8.67
N ASP A 116 -17.53 18.26 -9.55
CA ASP A 116 -17.18 17.65 -10.84
C ASP A 116 -16.11 16.55 -10.71
N PHE A 117 -15.42 16.42 -9.55
CA PHE A 117 -14.29 15.49 -9.41
C PHE A 117 -14.69 14.04 -9.62
N ALA A 118 -15.76 13.59 -8.95
CA ALA A 118 -16.27 12.22 -9.10
C ALA A 118 -16.77 11.90 -10.52
N PRO A 119 -17.63 12.73 -11.16
CA PRO A 119 -18.07 12.46 -12.52
C PRO A 119 -16.93 12.56 -13.55
N ASP A 120 -15.94 13.44 -13.37
CA ASP A 120 -14.78 13.49 -14.26
C ASP A 120 -13.86 12.28 -14.09
N TYR A 121 -13.69 11.77 -12.87
CA TYR A 121 -12.99 10.50 -12.63
C TYR A 121 -13.72 9.34 -13.31
N ALA A 122 -15.05 9.23 -13.12
CA ALA A 122 -15.86 8.20 -13.75
C ALA A 122 -15.75 8.26 -15.28
N TRP A 123 -15.77 9.46 -15.86
CA TRP A 123 -15.55 9.64 -17.30
C TRP A 123 -14.18 9.13 -17.76
N LEU A 124 -13.10 9.37 -17.01
CA LEU A 124 -11.76 8.88 -17.35
C LEU A 124 -11.72 7.34 -17.33
N ILE A 125 -12.35 6.74 -16.32
CA ILE A 125 -12.49 5.28 -16.18
C ILE A 125 -13.26 4.71 -17.38
N ASP A 126 -14.39 5.30 -17.74
CA ASP A 126 -15.20 4.86 -18.89
C ASP A 126 -14.46 5.06 -20.22
N THR A 127 -13.65 6.11 -20.34
CA THR A 127 -12.84 6.35 -21.54
C THR A 127 -11.77 5.26 -21.71
N LEU A 128 -11.12 4.84 -20.64
CA LEU A 128 -10.20 3.69 -20.65
C LEU A 128 -10.93 2.40 -21.06
N ARG A 129 -12.11 2.12 -20.49
CA ARG A 129 -12.92 0.93 -20.83
C ARG A 129 -13.41 0.93 -22.27
N LYS A 130 -13.72 2.10 -22.84
CA LYS A 130 -14.07 2.22 -24.26
C LYS A 130 -12.92 1.84 -25.18
N LYS A 131 -11.67 2.08 -24.77
CA LYS A 131 -10.48 1.68 -25.52
C LYS A 131 -10.17 0.19 -25.38
N ASN A 132 -10.35 -0.36 -24.19
CA ASN A 132 -10.22 -1.78 -23.92
C ASN A 132 -11.25 -2.20 -22.86
N PRO A 133 -12.34 -2.91 -23.22
CA PRO A 133 -13.38 -3.31 -22.28
C PRO A 133 -12.88 -4.20 -21.12
N GLU A 134 -11.79 -4.92 -21.32
CA GLU A 134 -11.18 -5.83 -20.34
C GLU A 134 -10.09 -5.16 -19.48
N VAL A 135 -9.85 -3.86 -19.66
CA VAL A 135 -8.79 -3.13 -18.93
C VAL A 135 -9.01 -3.22 -17.42
N LYS A 136 -7.96 -3.64 -16.70
CA LYS A 136 -7.93 -3.61 -15.24
C LYS A 136 -7.52 -2.24 -14.76
N ILE A 137 -8.47 -1.50 -14.18
CA ILE A 137 -8.21 -0.14 -13.70
C ILE A 137 -7.99 -0.15 -12.20
N TYR A 138 -6.93 0.51 -11.75
CA TYR A 138 -6.64 0.82 -10.36
C TYR A 138 -6.60 2.34 -10.20
N ILE A 139 -7.36 2.86 -9.25
CA ILE A 139 -7.26 4.28 -8.87
C ILE A 139 -6.54 4.38 -7.54
N CYS A 140 -5.71 5.40 -7.40
CA CYS A 140 -4.82 5.51 -6.25
C CYS A 140 -5.33 6.56 -5.27
N ARG A 141 -5.36 6.25 -3.98
CA ARG A 141 -5.24 7.31 -2.96
C ARG A 141 -3.95 8.08 -3.23
N LEU A 142 -3.99 9.37 -2.96
CA LEU A 142 -2.90 10.29 -3.19
C LEU A 142 -1.70 9.96 -2.31
N THR A 143 -0.50 10.28 -2.78
CA THR A 143 0.67 10.30 -1.90
C THR A 143 0.53 11.46 -0.90
N PRO A 144 1.27 11.46 0.22
CA PRO A 144 1.22 12.56 1.18
C PRO A 144 1.61 13.92 0.59
N ILE A 145 1.09 14.98 1.20
CA ILE A 145 1.60 16.36 1.10
C ILE A 145 1.92 16.79 2.53
N PHE A 146 3.11 17.33 2.78
CA PHE A 146 3.56 17.70 4.12
C PHE A 146 3.47 19.21 4.36
N SER A 147 3.50 19.59 5.64
CA SER A 147 3.08 20.90 6.13
C SER A 147 3.90 22.09 5.65
N GLU A 148 5.15 21.86 5.27
CA GLU A 148 6.05 22.89 4.79
C GLU A 148 5.85 23.23 3.30
N HIS A 149 5.16 22.36 2.56
CA HIS A 149 4.88 22.65 1.15
C HIS A 149 3.84 23.77 1.02
N PRO A 150 3.97 24.73 0.07
CA PRO A 150 2.99 25.80 -0.13
C PRO A 150 1.55 25.32 -0.40
N ARG A 151 1.39 24.09 -0.91
CA ARG A 151 0.07 23.43 -1.05
C ARG A 151 -0.44 22.79 0.24
N PHE A 152 0.19 22.99 1.38
CA PHE A 152 -0.38 22.60 2.67
C PHE A 152 -0.90 23.81 3.47
N LYS A 153 -0.99 24.97 2.82
CA LYS A 153 -1.61 26.17 3.41
C LYS A 153 -3.10 25.93 3.70
N SER A 154 -3.63 26.71 4.64
CA SER A 154 -5.01 26.61 5.11
C SER A 154 -6.00 26.62 3.93
N GLY A 155 -6.86 25.60 3.85
CA GLY A 155 -7.71 25.31 2.67
C GLY A 155 -7.27 24.02 1.97
N THR A 156 -6.10 24.04 1.33
CA THR A 156 -5.59 22.91 0.54
C THR A 156 -5.40 21.63 1.36
N ARG A 157 -4.97 21.75 2.62
CA ARG A 157 -4.90 20.60 3.55
C ARG A 157 -6.25 19.89 3.69
N ASN A 158 -7.34 20.64 3.84
CA ASN A 158 -8.67 20.05 4.02
C ASN A 158 -9.16 19.41 2.72
N TRP A 159 -8.90 20.05 1.58
CA TRP A 159 -9.26 19.54 0.26
C TRP A 159 -8.52 18.25 -0.09
N TYR A 160 -7.25 18.13 0.30
CA TYR A 160 -6.51 16.88 0.21
C TYR A 160 -7.24 15.72 0.90
N TRP A 161 -7.71 15.92 2.13
CA TRP A 161 -8.45 14.88 2.86
C TRP A 161 -9.82 14.62 2.24
N GLN A 162 -10.52 15.64 1.74
CA GLN A 162 -11.77 15.45 1.00
C GLN A 162 -11.57 14.58 -0.25
N ILE A 163 -10.48 14.79 -1.01
CA ILE A 163 -10.14 13.92 -2.15
C ILE A 163 -9.79 12.49 -1.68
N GLN A 164 -8.97 12.36 -0.63
CA GLN A 164 -8.59 11.07 -0.06
C GLN A 164 -9.79 10.22 0.37
N ASP A 165 -10.84 10.87 0.90
CA ASP A 165 -12.08 10.22 1.33
C ASP A 165 -13.02 9.91 0.16
N LEU A 166 -12.97 10.70 -0.91
CA LEU A 166 -13.81 10.53 -2.10
C LEU A 166 -13.30 9.42 -3.03
N ILE A 167 -11.98 9.25 -3.17
CA ILE A 167 -11.38 8.25 -4.07
C ILE A 167 -11.88 6.81 -3.79
N PRO A 168 -11.94 6.31 -2.53
CA PRO A 168 -12.50 4.99 -2.24
C PRO A 168 -13.96 4.83 -2.68
N GLN A 169 -14.76 5.89 -2.55
CA GLN A 169 -16.17 5.89 -2.97
C GLN A 169 -16.28 5.81 -4.49
N ILE A 170 -15.44 6.56 -5.21
CA ILE A 170 -15.32 6.49 -6.67
C ILE A 170 -14.92 5.08 -7.10
N SER A 171 -13.92 4.49 -6.43
CA SER A 171 -13.44 3.13 -6.73
C SER A 171 -14.55 2.10 -6.59
N TYR A 172 -15.31 2.17 -5.48
CA TYR A 172 -16.44 1.30 -5.21
C TYR A 172 -17.54 1.46 -6.28
N ALA A 173 -17.98 2.69 -6.53
CA ALA A 173 -19.05 2.99 -7.49
C ALA A 173 -18.69 2.56 -8.92
N ASN A 174 -17.42 2.71 -9.30
CA ASN A 174 -16.93 2.40 -10.64
C ASN A 174 -16.34 0.99 -10.77
N LYS A 175 -16.35 0.16 -9.72
CA LYS A 175 -15.80 -1.21 -9.70
C LYS A 175 -14.34 -1.29 -10.17
N THR A 176 -13.49 -0.43 -9.64
CA THR A 176 -12.05 -0.46 -9.92
C THR A 176 -11.28 -1.18 -8.81
N GLY A 177 -9.99 -1.43 -9.01
CA GLY A 177 -9.06 -1.60 -7.90
C GLY A 177 -8.80 -0.26 -7.20
N LEU A 178 -8.36 -0.33 -5.95
CA LEU A 178 -7.95 0.82 -5.13
C LEU A 178 -6.53 0.55 -4.63
N ILE A 179 -5.61 1.48 -4.86
CA ILE A 179 -4.24 1.39 -4.35
C ILE A 179 -4.03 2.49 -3.31
N ASP A 180 -3.59 2.12 -2.12
CA ASP A 180 -3.29 3.08 -1.06
C ASP A 180 -1.81 3.51 -1.11
N LEU A 181 -1.52 4.62 -1.81
CA LEU A 181 -0.18 5.20 -1.84
C LEU A 181 0.08 6.16 -0.67
N ASN A 182 -0.91 6.42 0.19
CA ASN A 182 -0.73 7.33 1.32
C ASN A 182 -0.10 6.60 2.50
N THR A 183 -0.72 5.52 2.96
CA THR A 183 -0.35 4.78 4.18
C THR A 183 1.14 4.43 4.25
N PRO A 184 1.78 3.85 3.20
CA PRO A 184 3.19 3.46 3.29
C PRO A 184 4.17 4.64 3.31
N LEU A 185 3.71 5.85 2.99
CA LEU A 185 4.55 7.05 2.86
C LEU A 185 4.22 8.13 3.92
N TYR A 186 3.05 8.09 4.55
CA TYR A 186 2.58 9.16 5.43
C TYR A 186 3.47 9.40 6.65
N ALA A 187 4.07 8.33 7.19
CA ALA A 187 5.01 8.42 8.31
C ALA A 187 6.47 8.64 7.87
N ARG A 188 6.70 9.01 6.60
CA ARG A 188 8.02 9.15 5.99
C ARG A 188 8.22 10.50 5.27
N PRO A 189 8.07 11.65 5.98
CA PRO A 189 8.34 12.97 5.39
C PRO A 189 9.78 13.12 4.90
N ASP A 190 10.73 12.37 5.47
CA ASP A 190 12.14 12.29 5.06
C ASP A 190 12.32 11.87 3.60
N LEU A 191 11.35 11.18 3.01
CA LEU A 191 11.40 10.76 1.61
C LEU A 191 10.91 11.85 0.63
N PHE A 192 10.62 13.06 1.11
CA PHE A 192 10.00 14.13 0.33
C PHE A 192 10.81 15.42 0.47
N PRO A 193 11.89 15.60 -0.32
CA PRO A 193 12.82 16.72 -0.16
C PRO A 193 12.18 18.10 -0.35
N ASP A 194 11.04 18.18 -1.04
CA ASP A 194 10.25 19.40 -1.19
C ASP A 194 8.88 19.30 -0.51
N ASN A 195 8.67 18.32 0.37
CA ASN A 195 7.40 18.08 1.07
C ASN A 195 6.21 17.68 0.17
N LEU A 196 6.43 17.32 -1.10
CA LEU A 196 5.38 16.89 -2.04
C LEU A 196 5.80 15.74 -2.97
N HIS A 197 6.99 15.81 -3.55
CA HIS A 197 7.50 14.83 -4.50
C HIS A 197 8.41 13.82 -3.80
N PRO A 198 8.15 12.51 -3.95
CA PRO A 198 8.99 11.50 -3.34
C PRO A 198 10.37 11.45 -4.02
N ASP A 199 11.39 11.18 -3.23
CA ASP A 199 12.73 10.84 -3.71
C ASP A 199 12.76 9.42 -4.34
N LYS A 200 13.96 8.93 -4.62
CA LYS A 200 14.15 7.59 -5.21
C LYS A 200 13.58 6.47 -4.34
N GLU A 201 13.75 6.54 -3.02
CA GLU A 201 13.25 5.48 -2.13
C GLU A 201 11.72 5.59 -1.96
N GLY A 202 11.17 6.80 -1.89
CA GLY A 202 9.72 7.03 -1.94
C GLY A 202 9.09 6.50 -3.24
N ALA A 203 9.71 6.76 -4.39
CA ALA A 203 9.28 6.23 -5.69
C ALA A 203 9.32 4.69 -5.74
N LYS A 204 10.32 4.07 -5.12
CA LYS A 204 10.40 2.61 -4.98
C LYS A 204 9.28 2.04 -4.10
N ILE A 205 8.92 2.70 -3.00
CA ILE A 205 7.78 2.30 -2.17
C ILE A 205 6.47 2.37 -2.97
N ILE A 206 6.27 3.40 -3.79
CA ILE A 206 5.12 3.50 -4.69
C ILE A 206 5.11 2.31 -5.66
N ALA A 207 6.25 2.04 -6.32
CA ALA A 207 6.36 0.94 -7.28
C ALA A 207 6.06 -0.42 -6.65
N GLN A 208 6.58 -0.69 -5.45
CA GLN A 208 6.31 -1.92 -4.70
C GLN A 208 4.83 -2.04 -4.30
N THR A 209 4.22 -0.94 -3.89
CA THR A 209 2.80 -0.89 -3.53
C THR A 209 1.92 -1.19 -4.76
N VAL A 210 2.24 -0.60 -5.91
CA VAL A 210 1.54 -0.88 -7.17
C VAL A 210 1.78 -2.33 -7.61
N TYR A 211 3.02 -2.82 -7.55
CA TYR A 211 3.38 -4.19 -7.89
C TYR A 211 2.55 -5.20 -7.09
N ALA A 212 2.45 -5.03 -5.77
CA ALA A 212 1.71 -5.94 -4.90
C ALA A 212 0.21 -5.97 -5.25
N ASN A 213 -0.39 -4.81 -5.56
CA ASN A 213 -1.79 -4.72 -5.94
C ASN A 213 -2.08 -5.28 -7.35
N VAL A 214 -1.15 -5.09 -8.29
CA VAL A 214 -1.28 -5.58 -9.67
C VAL A 214 -1.14 -7.11 -9.72
N THR A 215 -0.20 -7.66 -8.97
CA THR A 215 0.15 -9.09 -9.02
C THR A 215 -0.57 -9.93 -7.97
N GLY A 216 -1.10 -9.30 -6.91
CA GLY A 216 -1.60 -9.99 -5.71
C GLY A 216 -0.46 -10.54 -4.82
N ASN A 217 0.80 -10.25 -5.12
CA ASN A 217 1.95 -10.69 -4.33
C ASN A 217 2.30 -9.64 -3.26
N TYR A 218 1.83 -9.86 -2.03
CA TYR A 218 2.11 -9.00 -0.87
C TYR A 218 3.36 -9.47 -0.09
N GLY A 219 4.14 -10.38 -0.68
CA GLY A 219 5.34 -10.97 -0.08
C GLY A 219 5.02 -12.07 0.93
N GLY A 220 3.90 -12.78 0.74
CA GLY A 220 3.50 -13.93 1.56
C GLY A 220 2.93 -13.57 2.93
N LEU A 221 2.74 -14.60 3.75
CA LEU A 221 2.19 -14.52 5.11
C LEU A 221 3.07 -13.67 6.03
N LYS A 222 2.47 -12.63 6.63
CA LYS A 222 3.08 -11.74 7.63
C LYS A 222 2.03 -11.36 8.68
N LEU A 223 2.43 -11.27 9.94
CA LEU A 223 1.57 -10.74 11.00
C LEU A 223 1.74 -9.23 11.15
N SER A 224 0.74 -8.58 11.75
CA SER A 224 0.91 -7.21 12.24
C SER A 224 2.01 -7.16 13.30
N SER A 225 2.80 -6.08 13.34
CA SER A 225 3.94 -5.91 14.25
C SER A 225 3.58 -5.94 15.75
N VAL A 226 2.30 -5.82 16.09
CA VAL A 226 1.81 -5.98 17.46
C VAL A 226 1.84 -7.43 17.95
N PHE A 227 1.97 -8.40 17.03
CA PHE A 227 2.06 -9.81 17.36
C PHE A 227 3.54 -10.23 17.43
N SER A 228 3.95 -10.76 18.57
CA SER A 228 5.30 -11.26 18.81
C SER A 228 5.29 -12.44 19.78
N ASP A 229 6.42 -13.11 19.91
CA ASP A 229 6.67 -13.95 21.08
C ASP A 229 6.57 -13.11 22.36
N HIS A 230 6.30 -13.76 23.49
CA HIS A 230 6.28 -13.10 24.80
C HIS A 230 5.27 -11.94 24.86
N MET A 231 4.13 -12.05 24.18
CA MET A 231 3.08 -11.02 24.19
C MET A 231 1.92 -11.34 25.15
N VAL A 232 1.04 -10.37 25.38
CA VAL A 232 -0.21 -10.54 26.14
C VAL A 232 -1.40 -10.19 25.25
N LEU A 233 -2.41 -11.07 25.19
CA LEU A 233 -3.69 -10.82 24.53
C LEU A 233 -4.77 -10.52 25.58
N GLN A 234 -5.70 -9.64 25.23
CA GLN A 234 -6.76 -9.18 26.14
C GLN A 234 -7.71 -10.32 26.52
N ARG A 235 -7.85 -10.58 27.82
CA ARG A 235 -8.82 -11.52 28.40
C ARG A 235 -10.26 -11.04 28.29
N ASP A 236 -11.20 -11.98 28.40
CA ASP A 236 -12.64 -11.71 28.51
C ASP A 236 -13.23 -10.91 27.32
N LYS A 237 -12.55 -10.97 26.16
CA LYS A 237 -12.95 -10.38 24.87
C LYS A 237 -12.64 -11.34 23.73
N LEU A 238 -13.29 -11.18 22.58
CA LEU A 238 -12.90 -11.88 21.36
C LEU A 238 -11.44 -11.55 21.03
N ILE A 239 -10.70 -12.54 20.55
CA ILE A 239 -9.27 -12.44 20.30
C ILE A 239 -9.03 -12.38 18.78
N PRO A 240 -8.84 -11.20 18.20
CA PRO A 240 -8.55 -11.08 16.78
C PRO A 240 -7.10 -11.42 16.48
N ILE A 241 -6.90 -12.22 15.44
CA ILE A 241 -5.59 -12.52 14.86
C ILE A 241 -5.66 -12.15 13.39
N TYR A 242 -4.73 -11.33 12.92
CA TYR A 242 -4.78 -10.71 11.60
C TYR A 242 -3.40 -10.42 11.05
N GLY A 243 -3.33 -10.23 9.74
CA GLY A 243 -2.09 -9.95 9.05
C GLY A 243 -2.28 -9.74 7.55
N MET A 244 -1.18 -9.93 6.84
CA MET A 244 -1.10 -9.91 5.39
C MET A 244 -0.75 -11.31 4.86
N ALA A 245 -1.19 -11.64 3.66
CA ALA A 245 -0.75 -12.78 2.85
C ALA A 245 -0.91 -12.41 1.37
N ASN A 246 -0.53 -13.29 0.45
CA ASN A 246 -0.83 -13.03 -0.96
C ASN A 246 -2.35 -13.02 -1.18
N ALA A 247 -2.82 -12.29 -2.19
CA ALA A 247 -4.24 -12.16 -2.48
C ALA A 247 -4.90 -13.54 -2.62
N PHE A 248 -6.03 -13.72 -1.93
CA PHE A 248 -6.80 -14.98 -1.94
C PHE A 248 -6.06 -16.19 -1.36
N GLU A 249 -4.93 -16.00 -0.69
CA GLU A 249 -4.21 -17.07 -0.01
C GLU A 249 -4.98 -17.53 1.25
N LYS A 250 -5.08 -18.84 1.43
CA LYS A 250 -5.63 -19.45 2.64
C LYS A 250 -4.61 -19.40 3.77
N VAL A 251 -5.07 -18.99 4.95
CA VAL A 251 -4.30 -18.95 6.20
C VAL A 251 -5.02 -19.80 7.25
N ILE A 252 -4.27 -20.68 7.92
CA ILE A 252 -4.77 -21.55 8.98
C ILE A 252 -4.13 -21.10 10.29
N ILE A 253 -4.96 -20.88 11.30
CA ILE A 253 -4.55 -20.39 12.62
C ILE A 253 -4.98 -21.41 13.66
N SER A 254 -4.04 -21.88 14.48
CA SER A 254 -4.30 -22.74 15.64
C SER A 254 -3.96 -21.98 16.92
N PHE A 255 -4.93 -21.89 17.82
CA PHE A 255 -4.79 -21.19 19.09
C PHE A 255 -5.75 -21.76 20.15
N GLY A 256 -5.26 -22.02 21.35
CA GLY A 256 -6.08 -22.47 22.49
C GLY A 256 -6.83 -23.78 22.22
N GLY A 257 -6.21 -24.73 21.49
CA GLY A 257 -6.84 -26.00 21.10
C GLY A 257 -7.91 -25.88 20.02
N LYS A 258 -8.08 -24.70 19.41
CA LYS A 258 -8.99 -24.46 18.29
C LYS A 258 -8.20 -24.15 17.03
N THR A 259 -8.70 -24.60 15.89
CA THR A 259 -8.16 -24.24 14.58
C THR A 259 -9.22 -23.48 13.79
N LYS A 260 -8.82 -22.38 13.17
CA LYS A 260 -9.66 -21.56 12.29
C LYS A 260 -8.96 -21.33 10.97
N GLU A 261 -9.76 -21.14 9.94
CA GLU A 261 -9.31 -20.79 8.61
C GLU A 261 -9.73 -19.35 8.29
N SER A 262 -8.87 -18.65 7.55
CA SER A 262 -9.17 -17.35 6.95
C SER A 262 -8.62 -17.33 5.53
N THR A 263 -9.16 -16.46 4.67
CA THR A 263 -8.60 -16.19 3.35
C THR A 263 -8.26 -14.71 3.26
N ALA A 264 -7.08 -14.39 2.71
CA ALA A 264 -6.71 -13.02 2.45
C ALA A 264 -7.60 -12.43 1.34
N ASP A 265 -8.02 -11.18 1.54
CA ASP A 265 -8.75 -10.45 0.53
C ASP A 265 -7.85 -10.09 -0.68
N ARG A 266 -8.43 -9.40 -1.66
CA ARG A 266 -7.68 -8.94 -2.85
C ARG A 266 -6.53 -7.97 -2.52
N TYR A 267 -6.56 -7.37 -1.33
CA TYR A 267 -5.56 -6.46 -0.81
C TYR A 267 -4.57 -7.15 0.15
N GLY A 268 -4.61 -8.48 0.19
CA GLY A 268 -3.73 -9.32 1.02
C GLY A 268 -4.12 -9.35 2.49
N LYS A 269 -5.16 -8.64 2.94
CA LYS A 269 -5.54 -8.57 4.35
C LYS A 269 -6.35 -9.79 4.74
N TRP A 270 -6.03 -10.39 5.87
CA TRP A 270 -6.83 -11.48 6.47
C TRP A 270 -7.03 -11.23 7.96
N ARG A 271 -8.12 -11.77 8.50
CA ARG A 271 -8.48 -11.67 9.92
C ARG A 271 -9.34 -12.85 10.33
N THR A 272 -9.05 -13.40 11.50
CA THR A 272 -9.90 -14.37 12.20
C THR A 272 -10.07 -13.93 13.65
N GLU A 273 -11.10 -14.45 14.31
CA GLU A 273 -11.38 -14.13 15.71
C GLU A 273 -11.57 -15.40 16.52
N PHE A 274 -10.88 -15.53 17.65
CA PHE A 274 -11.05 -16.64 18.58
C PHE A 274 -11.99 -16.26 19.73
N PRO A 275 -12.69 -17.23 20.34
CA PRO A 275 -13.51 -16.99 21.51
C PRO A 275 -12.71 -16.36 22.66
N SER A 276 -13.41 -15.64 23.54
CA SER A 276 -12.80 -15.08 24.73
C SER A 276 -12.22 -16.16 25.64
N MET A 277 -11.07 -15.85 26.22
CA MET A 277 -10.38 -16.70 27.18
C MET A 277 -10.23 -15.96 28.50
N ARG A 278 -10.26 -16.70 29.61
CA ARG A 278 -9.88 -16.18 30.93
C ARG A 278 -8.37 -15.99 30.99
N ALA A 279 -7.90 -15.21 31.96
CA ALA A 279 -6.48 -15.04 32.20
C ALA A 279 -5.76 -16.39 32.38
N GLY A 280 -4.58 -16.53 31.77
CA GLY A 280 -3.82 -17.77 31.79
C GLY A 280 -2.75 -17.86 30.69
N GLY A 281 -2.18 -19.04 30.55
CA GLY A 281 -1.07 -19.33 29.64
C GLY A 281 0.15 -19.90 30.38
N PRO A 282 1.31 -20.01 29.72
CA PRO A 282 1.56 -19.58 28.34
C PRO A 282 0.87 -20.47 27.31
N TYR A 283 0.44 -19.85 26.21
CA TYR A 283 -0.08 -20.49 25.01
C TYR A 283 0.89 -20.36 23.85
N GLN A 284 0.62 -21.13 22.79
CA GLN A 284 1.26 -20.99 21.49
C GLN A 284 0.19 -20.64 20.45
N ILE A 285 0.55 -19.80 19.48
CA ILE A 285 -0.24 -19.52 18.28
C ILE A 285 0.54 -20.00 17.08
N GLU A 286 -0.04 -20.90 16.29
CA GLU A 286 0.53 -21.33 15.01
C GLU A 286 -0.28 -20.72 13.88
N ILE A 287 0.39 -20.07 12.93
CA ILE A 287 -0.20 -19.42 11.77
C ILE A 287 0.54 -19.94 10.54
N SER A 288 -0.17 -20.63 9.66
CA SER A 288 0.43 -21.19 8.45
C SER A 288 -0.31 -20.77 7.19
N SER A 289 0.44 -20.64 6.11
CA SER A 289 -0.05 -20.54 4.74
C SER A 289 0.62 -21.63 3.90
N LYS A 290 0.47 -21.59 2.57
CA LYS A 290 0.99 -22.64 1.69
C LYS A 290 2.51 -22.83 1.82
N SER A 291 3.26 -21.77 2.07
CA SER A 291 4.73 -21.79 2.04
C SER A 291 5.40 -21.27 3.30
N ILE A 292 4.65 -20.72 4.25
CA ILE A 292 5.20 -20.07 5.45
C ILE A 292 4.46 -20.59 6.68
N ASN A 293 5.19 -20.87 7.75
CA ASN A 293 4.67 -21.17 9.07
C ASN A 293 5.29 -20.20 10.08
N ILE A 294 4.45 -19.56 10.87
CA ILE A 294 4.81 -18.62 11.94
C ILE A 294 4.29 -19.22 13.25
N VAL A 295 5.16 -19.34 14.23
CA VAL A 295 4.81 -19.82 15.58
C VAL A 295 5.12 -18.72 16.57
N LEU A 296 4.09 -18.20 17.24
CA LEU A 296 4.24 -17.30 18.38
C LEU A 296 4.22 -18.12 19.66
N SER A 297 5.31 -18.09 20.39
CA SER A 297 5.50 -18.82 21.63
C SER A 297 5.37 -17.91 22.83
N ASP A 298 5.04 -18.54 23.96
CA ASP A 298 4.91 -17.85 25.22
C ASP A 298 3.91 -16.68 25.13
N VAL A 299 2.64 -16.96 24.86
CA VAL A 299 1.57 -15.95 24.76
C VAL A 299 0.67 -16.04 25.99
N LEU A 300 0.51 -14.94 26.72
CA LEU A 300 -0.44 -14.88 27.84
C LEU A 300 -1.80 -14.34 27.41
N ILE A 301 -2.84 -14.75 28.12
CA ILE A 301 -4.12 -14.07 28.17
C ILE A 301 -4.17 -13.28 29.47
N GLY A 302 -4.42 -11.98 29.39
CA GLY A 302 -4.36 -11.07 30.55
C GLY A 302 -4.95 -9.70 30.27
N ASP A 303 -4.62 -8.72 31.12
CA ASP A 303 -5.02 -7.33 30.91
C ASP A 303 -3.97 -6.60 30.08
N VAL A 304 -4.41 -5.95 29.01
CA VAL A 304 -3.55 -5.15 28.12
C VAL A 304 -3.83 -3.67 28.36
N TRP A 305 -2.79 -2.94 28.72
CA TRP A 305 -2.87 -1.51 29.02
C TRP A 305 -2.13 -0.71 27.95
N LEU A 306 -2.81 0.27 27.35
CA LEU A 306 -2.16 1.29 26.53
C LEU A 306 -2.00 2.55 27.38
N CYS A 307 -0.77 2.86 27.74
CA CYS A 307 -0.42 4.07 28.49
C CYS A 307 -0.06 5.19 27.50
N SER A 308 -0.73 6.33 27.57
CA SER A 308 -0.49 7.49 26.70
C SER A 308 -0.43 8.77 27.52
N GLY A 309 0.51 9.65 27.18
CA GLY A 309 0.66 10.97 27.80
C GLY A 309 1.77 11.79 27.17
N GLN A 310 2.21 12.84 27.86
CA GLN A 310 3.24 13.77 27.40
C GLN A 310 4.66 13.22 27.60
N SER A 311 5.69 14.00 27.23
CA SER A 311 7.11 13.61 27.23
C SER A 311 7.61 12.94 28.50
N ASN A 312 7.06 13.25 29.68
CA ASN A 312 7.44 12.58 30.93
C ASN A 312 7.12 11.07 30.94
N MET A 313 6.13 10.61 30.17
CA MET A 313 5.85 9.18 30.02
C MET A 313 6.80 8.48 29.04
N ALA A 314 7.51 9.23 28.21
CA ALA A 314 8.60 8.73 27.38
C ALA A 314 9.95 8.75 28.12
N PHE A 315 9.98 9.21 29.39
CA PHE A 315 11.21 9.27 30.17
C PHE A 315 11.76 7.85 30.42
N PRO A 316 13.00 7.54 29.99
CA PRO A 316 13.54 6.20 30.10
C PRO A 316 13.65 5.72 31.56
N LEU A 317 13.15 4.51 31.84
CA LEU A 317 13.21 3.93 33.20
C LEU A 317 14.64 3.86 33.73
N ASN A 318 15.64 3.60 32.87
CA ASN A 318 17.05 3.56 33.28
C ASN A 318 17.62 4.92 33.75
N ALA A 319 16.96 6.03 33.41
CA ALA A 319 17.31 7.38 33.83
C ALA A 319 16.55 7.81 35.11
N ALA A 320 15.56 7.03 35.56
CA ALA A 320 14.81 7.31 36.78
C ALA A 320 15.64 7.03 38.04
N ALA A 321 15.39 7.78 39.12
CA ALA A 321 16.13 7.65 40.39
C ALA A 321 16.10 6.21 40.96
N THR A 322 14.98 5.50 40.78
CA THR A 322 14.75 4.11 41.23
C THR A 322 14.91 3.07 40.12
N GLY A 323 15.25 3.49 38.90
CA GLY A 323 15.20 2.66 37.69
C GLY A 323 16.00 1.35 37.76
N LYS A 324 17.19 1.38 38.36
CA LYS A 324 18.03 0.17 38.53
C LYS A 324 17.43 -0.85 39.50
N ALA A 325 16.68 -0.42 40.51
CA ALA A 325 15.99 -1.33 41.42
C ALA A 325 14.77 -1.94 40.71
N GLU A 326 13.94 -1.09 40.10
CA GLU A 326 12.74 -1.53 39.37
C GLU A 326 13.07 -2.49 38.22
N LEU A 327 14.15 -2.24 37.45
CA LEU A 327 14.59 -3.15 36.39
C LEU A 327 15.08 -4.50 36.90
N ARG A 328 15.52 -4.61 38.16
CA ARG A 328 15.84 -5.91 38.77
C ARG A 328 14.57 -6.65 39.15
N ASP A 329 13.63 -5.95 39.79
CA ASP A 329 12.36 -6.54 40.23
C ASP A 329 11.48 -6.99 39.05
N ILE A 330 11.47 -6.23 37.94
CA ILE A 330 10.74 -6.59 36.71
C ILE A 330 11.26 -7.90 36.10
N LYS A 331 12.57 -8.16 36.16
CA LYS A 331 13.15 -9.42 35.64
C LYS A 331 12.63 -10.65 36.40
N GLU A 332 12.16 -10.46 37.63
CA GLU A 332 11.62 -11.53 38.46
C GLU A 332 10.10 -11.70 38.30
N ASN A 333 9.42 -10.84 37.53
CA ASN A 333 7.99 -10.96 37.26
C ASN A 333 7.70 -11.53 35.85
N PRO A 334 7.43 -12.84 35.71
CA PRO A 334 7.23 -13.47 34.39
C PRO A 334 5.89 -13.11 33.73
N THR A 335 4.99 -12.42 34.44
CA THR A 335 3.64 -12.09 33.95
C THR A 335 3.51 -10.67 33.43
N LEU A 336 4.43 -9.77 33.78
CA LEU A 336 4.47 -8.40 33.29
C LEU A 336 5.29 -8.34 31.99
N ARG A 337 4.67 -7.85 30.91
CA ARG A 337 5.31 -7.78 29.59
C ARG A 337 5.18 -6.39 29.01
N VAL A 338 6.27 -5.89 28.44
CA VAL A 338 6.35 -4.54 27.89
C VAL A 338 6.51 -4.65 26.38
N LEU A 339 5.55 -4.08 25.65
CA LEU A 339 5.68 -3.87 24.22
C LEU A 339 6.61 -2.68 23.98
N LYS A 340 7.80 -2.95 23.44
CA LYS A 340 8.77 -1.91 23.07
C LYS A 340 8.59 -1.56 21.60
N PHE A 341 8.18 -0.33 21.31
CA PHE A 341 8.26 0.24 19.97
C PHE A 341 9.53 1.07 19.87
N ASP A 342 10.46 0.67 19.00
CA ASP A 342 11.62 1.48 18.68
C ASP A 342 11.21 2.59 17.70
N ALA A 343 11.41 3.84 18.10
CA ALA A 343 11.20 4.98 17.22
C ALA A 343 12.24 4.96 16.09
N LEU A 344 11.83 5.31 14.87
CA LEU A 344 12.77 5.47 13.74
C LEU A 344 13.74 6.63 13.99
N VAL A 345 13.24 7.71 14.59
CA VAL A 345 13.99 8.91 14.97
C VAL A 345 13.39 9.44 16.27
N GLU A 346 14.24 9.82 17.22
CA GLU A 346 13.82 10.50 18.46
C GLU A 346 13.33 11.91 18.15
N THR A 347 12.11 12.24 18.58
CA THR A 347 11.60 13.61 18.46
C THR A 347 12.30 14.50 19.49
N ASN A 348 13.15 15.41 19.03
CA ASN A 348 13.79 16.42 19.85
C ASN A 348 13.60 17.82 19.24
N ASN A 349 14.22 18.84 19.82
CA ASN A 349 14.09 20.24 19.38
C ASN A 349 14.99 20.60 18.17
N THR A 350 15.65 19.62 17.55
CA THR A 350 16.48 19.82 16.36
C THR A 350 15.60 19.75 15.12
N ALA A 351 15.81 20.67 14.18
CA ALA A 351 15.22 20.56 12.85
C ALA A 351 15.70 19.27 12.19
N TRP A 352 14.78 18.53 11.58
CA TRP A 352 15.14 17.32 10.86
C TRP A 352 15.97 17.72 9.64
N ASP A 353 17.09 17.03 9.42
CA ASP A 353 17.84 17.17 8.18
C ASP A 353 17.05 16.52 7.05
N SER A 354 16.40 17.36 6.25
CA SER A 354 15.66 16.98 5.04
C SER A 354 16.57 16.41 3.97
#